data_AF-A0ABD0RCH3-F1
#
_entry.id   AF-A0ABD0RCH3-F1
#
_cell.length_a   1.000
_cell.length_b   1.000
_cell.length_c   1.000
_cell.angle_alpha   90.00
_cell.angle_beta   90.00
_cell.angle_gamma   90.00
#
_symmetry.space_group_name_H-M   'P 1'
#
loop_
_entity.id
_entity.type
_entity.pdbx_description
1 polymer ?
#
loop_
_entity_poly.entity_id
_entity_poly.type
_entity_poly.pdbx_seq_one_letter_code
_entity_poly.pdbx_strand_id
1 'polypeptide(L)' 'VLHHLSIKRAIQVLRINRYDPNCLRRRPIENNPTPAEICQWTNHRVMEWLRSVDLAEYAPNLRGSGVHGGLM' A
#
# COMPACT_ATOMS: atom_id res chain seq x y z
N VAL A 1 -15.90 6.78 8.04
CA VAL A 1 -14.71 7.03 8.91
C VAL A 1 -13.43 6.44 8.34
N LEU A 2 -13.37 5.13 8.04
CA LEU A 2 -12.14 4.47 7.57
C LEU A 2 -11.54 5.06 6.28
N HIS A 3 -12.39 5.40 5.29
CA HIS A 3 -11.93 6.01 4.04
C HIS A 3 -11.29 7.40 4.24
N HIS A 4 -11.75 8.20 5.21
CA HIS A 4 -11.12 9.49 5.51
C HIS A 4 -9.71 9.31 6.07
N LEU A 5 -9.51 8.31 6.94
CA LEU A 5 -8.19 7.99 7.46
C LEU A 5 -7.26 7.47 6.35
N SER A 6 -7.78 6.59 5.49
CA SER A 6 -7.07 6.11 4.31
C SER A 6 -6.57 7.28 3.45
N ILE A 7 -7.46 8.21 3.06
CA ILE A 7 -7.08 9.37 2.25
C ILE A 7 -6.07 10.27 2.99
N LYS A 8 -6.28 10.52 4.29
CA LYS A 8 -5.34 11.32 5.10
C LYS A 8 -3.93 10.72 5.10
N ARG A 9 -3.82 9.40 5.24
CA ARG A 9 -2.54 8.68 5.20
C ARG A 9 -1.93 8.67 3.80
N ALA A 10 -2.73 8.47 2.76
CA ALA A 10 -2.25 8.56 1.38
C ALA A 10 -1.64 9.95 1.08
N ILE A 11 -2.30 11.03 1.51
CA ILE A 11 -1.76 12.40 1.38
C ILE A 11 -0.44 12.55 2.17
N GLN A 12 -0.34 11.96 3.36
CA GLN A 12 0.89 11.98 4.14
C GLN A 12 2.04 11.26 3.42
N VAL A 13 1.79 10.09 2.81
CA VAL A 13 2.79 9.38 2.00
C VAL A 13 3.26 10.26 0.84
N LEU A 14 2.33 10.90 0.10
CA LEU A 14 2.71 11.80 -0.99
C LEU A 14 3.59 12.96 -0.50
N ARG A 15 3.25 13.58 0.65
CA ARG A 15 4.04 14.67 1.25
C ARG A 15 5.46 14.24 1.61
N ILE A 16 5.62 13.08 2.26
CA ILE A 16 6.94 12.55 2.65
C ILE A 16 7.79 12.25 1.41
N ASN A 17 7.15 11.83 0.32
CA ASN A 17 7.80 11.56 -0.97
C ASN A 17 7.86 12.79 -1.90
N ARG A 18 7.72 14.01 -1.36
CA ARG A 18 7.81 15.28 -2.09
C ARG A 18 6.89 15.36 -3.32
N TYR A 19 5.75 14.68 -3.27
CA TYR A 19 4.79 14.60 -4.37
C TYR A 19 5.39 14.08 -5.69
N ASP A 20 6.42 13.25 -5.63
CA ASP A 20 6.89 12.53 -6.82
C ASP A 20 5.74 11.69 -7.40
N PRO A 21 5.33 11.91 -8.67
CA PRO A 21 4.23 11.17 -9.29
C PRO A 21 4.48 9.65 -9.37
N ASN A 22 5.73 9.20 -9.24
CA ASN A 22 6.13 7.80 -9.34
C ASN A 22 6.48 7.16 -7.98
N CYS A 23 6.23 7.84 -6.86
CA CYS A 23 6.63 7.33 -5.54
C CYS A 23 5.90 6.05 -5.10
N LEU A 24 4.70 5.77 -5.66
CA LEU A 24 3.92 4.59 -5.29
C LEU A 24 4.38 3.35 -6.05
N ARG A 25 4.53 2.24 -5.33
CA ARG A 25 5.07 0.99 -5.89
C ARG A 25 3.99 -0.08 -6.04
N ARG A 26 3.91 -0.60 -7.27
CA ARG A 26 3.06 -1.75 -7.60
C ARG A 26 3.82 -3.06 -7.60
N ARG A 27 5.09 -3.06 -8.01
CA ARG A 27 5.94 -4.25 -8.09
C ARG A 27 7.01 -4.22 -6.99
N PRO A 28 7.38 -5.37 -6.40
CA PRO A 28 8.53 -5.45 -5.50
C PRO A 28 9.82 -5.15 -6.27
N ILE A 29 10.73 -4.42 -5.61
CA ILE A 29 12.12 -4.22 -6.06
C ILE A 29 13.05 -5.12 -5.23
N GLU A 30 12.67 -5.43 -3.99
CA GLU A 30 13.46 -6.19 -3.03
C GLU A 30 12.60 -7.26 -2.33
N ASN A 31 13.24 -8.36 -1.90
CA ASN A 31 12.57 -9.44 -1.17
C ASN A 31 12.19 -9.03 0.26
N ASN A 32 12.94 -8.10 0.88
CA ASN A 32 12.71 -7.60 2.24
C ASN A 32 12.57 -6.08 2.23
N PRO A 33 11.38 -5.54 1.92
CA PRO A 33 11.14 -4.11 1.85
C PRO A 33 11.33 -3.45 3.23
N THR A 34 11.93 -2.26 3.25
CA THR A 34 11.98 -1.43 4.45
C THR A 34 10.59 -0.87 4.80
N PRO A 35 10.33 -0.45 6.05
CA PRO A 35 9.05 0.19 6.40
C PRO A 35 8.71 1.40 5.53
N ALA A 36 9.71 2.17 5.11
CA ALA A 36 9.52 3.31 4.21
C ALA A 36 9.01 2.89 2.83
N GLU A 37 9.48 1.75 2.32
CA GLU A 37 9.03 1.20 1.03
C GLU A 37 7.66 0.53 1.14
N ILE A 38 7.35 -0.10 2.28
CA ILE A 38 6.01 -0.61 2.57
C ILE A 38 5.00 0.54 2.55
N CYS A 39 5.31 1.70 3.14
CA CYS A 39 4.44 2.89 3.09
C CYS A 39 4.06 3.32 1.66
N GLN A 40 4.90 3.03 0.66
CA GLN A 40 4.66 3.35 -0.75
C GLN A 40 3.82 2.30 -1.49
N TRP A 41 3.43 1.20 -0.84
CA TRP A 41 2.68 0.14 -1.50
C TRP A 41 1.29 0.59 -1.90
N THR A 42 0.98 0.35 -3.17
CA THR A 42 -0.40 0.45 -3.69
C THR A 42 -1.29 -0.64 -3.07
N ASN A 43 -2.61 -0.42 -3.07
CA ASN A 43 -3.59 -1.46 -2.70
C ASN A 43 -3.34 -2.78 -3.47
N HIS A 44 -2.99 -2.69 -4.76
CA HIS A 44 -2.67 -3.87 -5.56
C HIS A 44 -1.44 -4.63 -5.05
N ARG A 45 -0.39 -3.91 -4.65
CA ARG A 45 0.80 -4.54 -4.06
C ARG A 45 0.48 -5.22 -2.72
N VAL A 46 -0.39 -4.63 -1.89
CA VAL A 46 -0.87 -5.28 -0.65
C VAL A 46 -1.64 -6.57 -0.97
N MET A 47 -2.48 -6.57 -2.02
CA MET A 47 -3.15 -7.80 -2.48
C MET A 47 -2.15 -8.86 -2.97
N GLU A 48 -1.09 -8.48 -3.68
CA GLU A 48 -0.01 -9.40 -4.06
C GLU A 48 0.76 -9.93 -2.84
N TRP A 49 1.00 -9.08 -1.83
CA TRP A 49 1.65 -9.49 -0.59
C TRP A 49 0.81 -10.53 0.16
N LEU A 50 -0.51 -10.36 0.28
CA LEU A 50 -1.39 -11.38 0.87
C LEU A 50 -1.25 -12.74 0.18
N ARG A 51 -1.13 -12.75 -1.16
CA ARG A 51 -0.91 -14.00 -1.91
C ARG A 51 0.45 -14.64 -1.60
N SER A 52 1.49 -13.85 -1.32
CA SER A 52 2.83 -14.36 -0.98
C SER A 52 2.97 -14.91 0.44
N VAL A 53 1.98 -14.66 1.31
CA VAL A 53 1.95 -15.13 2.71
C VAL A 53 0.81 -16.12 2.95
N ASP A 54 0.39 -16.84 1.89
CA ASP A 54 -0.66 -17.88 1.94
C ASP A 54 -2.05 -17.39 2.39
N LEU A 55 -2.39 -16.14 2.08
CA LEU A 55 -3.71 -15.52 2.36
C LEU A 55 -4.41 -15.06 1.07
N ALA A 56 -4.22 -15.79 -0.03
CA ALA A 56 -4.67 -15.40 -1.36
C ALA A 56 -6.20 -15.24 -1.47
N GLU A 57 -6.96 -16.03 -0.71
CA GLU A 57 -8.43 -16.02 -0.66
C GLU A 57 -9.00 -14.72 -0.08
N TYR A 58 -8.23 -13.99 0.74
CA TYR A 58 -8.66 -12.72 1.33
C TYR A 58 -8.29 -11.51 0.47
N ALA A 59 -7.38 -11.67 -0.50
CA ALA A 59 -6.91 -10.56 -1.34
C ALA A 59 -8.04 -9.80 -2.07
N PRO A 60 -9.06 -10.46 -2.67
CA PRO A 60 -10.15 -9.76 -3.34
C PRO A 60 -10.94 -8.82 -2.42
N ASN A 61 -10.99 -9.10 -1.11
CA ASN A 61 -11.73 -8.29 -0.13
C ASN A 61 -11.09 -6.90 0.09
N LEU A 62 -9.86 -6.69 -0.38
CA LEU A 62 -9.20 -5.38 -0.31
C LEU A 62 -9.59 -4.43 -1.45
N ARG A 63 -10.32 -4.90 -2.46
CA ARG A 63 -10.76 -4.04 -3.56
C ARG A 63 -11.78 -3.02 -3.03
N GLY A 64 -11.45 -1.74 -3.17
CA GLY A 64 -12.32 -0.65 -2.71
C GLY A 64 -12.34 -0.42 -1.19
N SER A 65 -11.51 -1.14 -0.41
CA SER A 65 -11.46 -0.98 1.06
C SER A 65 -10.68 0.26 1.52
N GLY A 66 -9.86 0.84 0.64
CA GLY A 66 -8.93 1.91 0.98
C GLY A 66 -7.63 1.45 1.66
N VAL A 67 -7.40 0.14 1.83
CA VAL A 67 -6.14 -0.39 2.38
C VAL A 67 -5.00 -0.18 1.38
N HIS A 68 -3.89 0.38 1.87
CA HIS A 68 -2.65 0.61 1.15
C HIS A 68 -1.50 0.70 2.15
N GLY A 69 -0.26 0.72 1.67
CA GLY A 69 0.94 0.68 2.50
C GLY A 69 1.00 1.73 3.61
N GLY A 70 0.72 3.00 3.29
CA GLY A 70 0.75 4.09 4.27
C GLY A 70 -0.34 4.07 5.33
N LEU A 71 -1.36 3.21 5.19
CA LEU A 71 -2.39 3.00 6.22
C LEU A 71 -1.99 1.90 7.22
N MET A 72 -1.12 0.98 6.80
CA MET A 72 -0.56 -0.10 7.63
C MET A 72 0.52 0.45 8.56
#